data_AF-A0A1A2Z312-F1
#
_entry.id   AF-A0A1A2Z312-F1
#
_cell.length_a   1.000
_cell.length_b   1.000
_cell.length_c   1.000
_cell.angle_alpha   90.00
_cell.angle_beta   90.00
_cell.angle_gamma   90.00
#
_symmetry.space_group_name_H-M   'P 1'
#
loop_
_entity.id
_entity.type
_entity.pdbx_description
1 polymer ?
#
loop_
_entity_poly.entity_id
_entity_poly.type
_entity_poly.pdbx_seq_one_letter_code
_entity_poly.pdbx_strand_id
1 'polypeptide(L)'
;MVVAMFGGALHGPWLAMLARAAKLADQGRSGFANFQIVFGVFLMIATLVPFYLLEVAVFRPGAPHEVVQAFVDAAWIMALGFVYVHASAVLLTGVYIVRECRASEILPRWLGWLNVVVALLSAPGLFAGTATSGVLTWNGIVAFGIPSVAFFPWLLGWTYVLLRIERLAVQCRTRAPVSHCAKSRSQRGRTRRGESIRCPH
;
A
#
# COMPACT_ATOMS: atom_id res chain seq x y z
N MET A 1 7.13 -19.26 -10.68
CA MET A 1 7.21 -17.95 -11.36
C MET A 1 5.85 -17.45 -11.83
N VAL A 2 5.10 -18.20 -12.63
CA VAL A 2 3.75 -17.82 -13.10
C VAL A 2 2.82 -17.37 -11.97
N VAL A 3 2.72 -18.13 -10.87
CA VAL A 3 1.90 -17.76 -9.70
C VAL A 3 2.32 -16.42 -9.08
N ALA A 4 3.62 -16.14 -9.02
CA ALA A 4 4.13 -14.89 -8.46
C ALA A 4 3.86 -13.69 -9.39
N MET A 5 3.96 -13.88 -10.71
CA MET A 5 3.60 -12.87 -11.71
C MET A 5 2.10 -12.50 -11.62
N PHE A 6 1.22 -13.51 -11.47
CA PHE A 6 -0.20 -13.27 -11.21
C PHE A 6 -0.43 -12.58 -9.86
N GLY A 7 0.35 -12.92 -8.83
CA GLY A 7 0.36 -12.19 -7.56
C GLY A 7 0.70 -10.70 -7.74
N GLY A 8 1.69 -10.39 -8.57
CA GLY A 8 2.03 -9.01 -8.97
C GLY A 8 0.90 -8.31 -9.73
N ALA A 9 0.18 -9.02 -10.61
CA ALA A 9 -0.98 -8.46 -11.30
C ALA A 9 -2.13 -8.13 -10.33
N LEU A 10 -2.36 -8.98 -9.33
CA LEU A 10 -3.37 -8.75 -8.28
C LEU A 10 -3.02 -7.58 -7.34
N HIS A 11 -1.79 -7.07 -7.37
CA HIS A 11 -1.47 -5.83 -6.66
C HIS A 11 -2.19 -4.62 -7.28
N GLY A 12 -2.47 -4.61 -8.59
CA GLY A 12 -3.14 -3.48 -9.24
C GLY A 12 -4.49 -3.12 -8.59
N PRO A 13 -5.45 -4.06 -8.48
CA PRO A 13 -6.70 -3.83 -7.76
C PRO A 13 -6.52 -3.46 -6.29
N TRP A 14 -5.55 -4.08 -5.60
CA TRP A 14 -5.25 -3.77 -4.19
C TRP A 14 -4.75 -2.32 -4.01
N LEU A 15 -3.91 -1.85 -4.93
CA LEU A 15 -3.42 -0.46 -4.97
C LEU A 15 -4.51 0.54 -5.29
N ALA A 16 -5.45 0.19 -6.18
CA ALA A 16 -6.61 1.04 -6.46
C ALA A 16 -7.47 1.25 -5.19
N MET A 17 -7.66 0.19 -4.39
CA MET A 17 -8.34 0.29 -3.09
C MET A 17 -7.54 1.14 -2.09
N LEU A 18 -6.22 0.96 -2.03
CA LEU A 18 -5.32 1.75 -1.19
C LEU A 18 -5.41 3.26 -1.51
N ALA A 19 -5.32 3.61 -2.79
CA ALA A 19 -5.41 5.00 -3.25
C ALA A 19 -6.78 5.63 -2.94
N ARG A 20 -7.85 4.85 -3.06
CA ARG A 20 -9.21 5.28 -2.66
C ARG A 20 -9.29 5.52 -1.16
N ALA A 21 -8.78 4.61 -0.33
CA ALA A 21 -8.76 4.77 1.12
C ALA A 21 -7.93 5.99 1.54
N ALA A 22 -6.79 6.23 0.89
CA ALA A 22 -5.96 7.41 1.10
C ALA A 22 -6.70 8.71 0.74
N LYS A 23 -7.42 8.73 -0.40
CA LYS A 23 -8.22 9.90 -0.81
C LYS A 23 -9.38 10.19 0.14
N LEU A 24 -10.00 9.13 0.68
CA LEU A 24 -11.03 9.27 1.71
C LEU A 24 -10.42 9.85 3.00
N ALA A 25 -9.28 9.32 3.45
CA ALA A 25 -8.58 9.78 4.65
C ALA A 25 -8.17 11.26 4.57
N ASP A 26 -7.79 11.74 3.37
CA ASP A 26 -7.37 13.12 3.12
C ASP A 26 -8.54 14.07 2.74
N GLN A 27 -9.80 13.61 2.85
CA GLN A 27 -11.03 14.39 2.56
C GLN A 27 -11.02 15.15 1.22
N GLY A 28 -10.40 14.58 0.18
CA GLY A 28 -10.32 15.19 -1.15
C GLY A 28 -9.08 16.06 -1.41
N ARG A 29 -8.20 16.26 -0.42
CA ARG A 29 -6.82 16.66 -0.68
C ARG A 29 -6.09 15.53 -1.39
N SER A 30 -5.18 15.88 -2.30
CA SER A 30 -4.53 14.91 -3.20
C SER A 30 -3.13 14.49 -2.74
N GLY A 31 -2.55 15.12 -1.71
CA GLY A 31 -1.15 14.88 -1.33
C GLY A 31 -0.89 13.44 -0.90
N PHE A 32 -1.63 12.95 0.10
CA PHE A 32 -1.43 11.58 0.61
C PHE A 32 -1.88 10.53 -0.41
N ALA A 33 -2.98 10.78 -1.13
CA ALA A 33 -3.44 9.89 -2.19
C ALA A 33 -2.44 9.75 -3.34
N ASN A 34 -1.86 10.86 -3.82
CA ASN A 34 -0.85 10.85 -4.88
C ASN A 34 0.41 10.09 -4.43
N PHE A 35 0.84 10.32 -3.18
CA PHE A 35 1.96 9.60 -2.60
C PHE A 35 1.72 8.07 -2.57
N GLN A 36 0.53 7.63 -2.17
CA GLN A 36 0.19 6.20 -2.16
C GLN A 36 0.13 5.59 -3.56
N ILE A 37 -0.34 6.34 -4.57
CA ILE A 37 -0.32 5.89 -5.96
C ILE A 37 1.11 5.70 -6.46
N VAL A 38 1.98 6.69 -6.23
CA VAL A 38 3.40 6.62 -6.62
C VAL A 38 4.07 5.42 -5.95
N PHE A 39 3.89 5.29 -4.64
CA PHE A 39 4.40 4.14 -3.88
C PHE A 39 3.88 2.80 -4.44
N GLY A 40 2.59 2.72 -4.76
CA GLY A 40 1.99 1.53 -5.34
C GLY A 40 2.61 1.13 -6.69
N VAL A 41 2.82 2.10 -7.58
CA VAL A 41 3.46 1.84 -8.88
C VAL A 41 4.89 1.31 -8.68
N PHE A 42 5.66 1.90 -7.77
CA PHE A 42 6.99 1.38 -7.43
C PHE A 42 6.93 -0.04 -6.88
N LEU A 43 5.94 -0.38 -6.04
CA LEU A 43 5.77 -1.73 -5.51
C LEU A 43 5.41 -2.76 -6.59
N MET A 44 4.61 -2.37 -7.60
CA MET A 44 4.34 -3.23 -8.76
C MET A 44 5.63 -3.50 -9.56
N ILE A 45 6.40 -2.47 -9.86
CA ILE A 45 7.68 -2.62 -10.58
C ILE A 45 8.65 -3.49 -9.75
N ALA A 46 8.71 -3.26 -8.44
CA ALA A 46 9.52 -4.04 -7.50
C ALA A 46 9.20 -5.53 -7.53
N THR A 47 7.95 -5.88 -7.85
CA THR A 47 7.53 -7.28 -7.92
C THR A 47 7.68 -7.85 -9.33
N LEU A 48 7.47 -7.06 -10.38
CA LEU A 48 7.51 -7.57 -11.75
C LEU A 48 8.95 -7.80 -12.25
N VAL A 49 9.85 -6.84 -12.04
CA VAL A 49 11.17 -6.86 -12.69
C VAL A 49 12.09 -7.95 -12.11
N PRO A 50 12.20 -8.15 -10.78
CA PRO A 50 13.03 -9.24 -10.23
C PRO A 50 12.56 -10.62 -10.65
N PHE A 51 11.24 -10.83 -10.70
CA PHE A 51 10.67 -12.11 -11.06
C PHE A 51 10.83 -12.42 -12.55
N TYR A 52 10.89 -11.39 -13.41
CA TYR A 52 11.28 -11.57 -14.80
C TYR A 52 12.73 -12.08 -14.93
N LEU A 53 13.66 -11.55 -14.13
CA LEU A 53 15.05 -12.06 -14.11
C LEU A 53 15.13 -13.51 -13.62
N LEU A 54 14.34 -13.87 -12.60
CA LEU A 54 14.24 -15.27 -12.14
C LEU A 54 13.62 -16.19 -13.19
N GLU A 55 12.70 -15.71 -14.02
CA GLU A 55 12.15 -16.47 -15.14
C GLU A 55 13.22 -16.73 -16.22
N VAL A 56 14.01 -15.71 -16.57
CA VAL A 56 15.15 -15.85 -17.49
C VAL A 56 16.15 -16.88 -16.98
N ALA A 57 16.42 -16.93 -15.67
CA ALA A 57 17.33 -17.89 -15.06
C ALA A 57 16.88 -19.35 -15.25
N VAL A 58 15.56 -19.61 -15.25
CA VAL A 58 14.98 -20.95 -15.38
C VAL A 58 14.65 -21.32 -16.84
N PHE A 59 14.50 -20.31 -17.71
CA PHE A 59 14.09 -20.50 -19.11
C PHE A 59 15.03 -21.40 -19.93
N ARG A 60 16.32 -21.50 -19.56
CA ARG A 60 17.30 -22.39 -20.20
C ARG A 60 17.84 -23.44 -19.22
N PRO A 61 17.28 -24.67 -19.19
CA PRO A 61 17.68 -25.73 -18.26
C PRO A 61 19.14 -26.21 -18.37
N GLY A 62 19.89 -25.78 -19.39
CA GLY A 62 21.30 -26.14 -19.62
C GLY A 62 22.29 -24.98 -19.47
N ALA A 63 21.86 -23.83 -18.93
CA ALA A 63 22.78 -22.72 -18.68
C ALA A 63 23.83 -23.09 -17.61
N PRO A 64 25.08 -22.62 -17.74
CA PRO A 64 26.09 -22.79 -16.69
C PRO A 64 25.59 -22.26 -15.35
N HIS A 65 25.94 -22.95 -14.26
CA HIS A 65 25.47 -22.61 -12.91
C HIS A 65 25.80 -21.16 -12.52
N GLU A 66 26.97 -20.66 -12.91
CA GLU A 66 27.40 -19.28 -12.65
C GLU A 66 26.47 -18.23 -13.28
N VAL A 67 25.95 -18.51 -14.49
CA VAL A 67 25.02 -17.61 -15.17
C VAL A 67 23.68 -17.58 -14.45
N VAL A 68 23.17 -18.76 -14.05
CA VAL A 68 21.92 -18.87 -13.28
C VAL A 68 22.05 -18.14 -11.95
N GLN A 69 23.17 -18.33 -11.22
CA GLN A 69 23.42 -17.66 -9.95
C GLN A 69 23.48 -16.15 -10.11
N ALA A 70 24.16 -15.62 -11.15
CA ALA A 70 24.23 -14.19 -11.40
C ALA A 70 22.85 -13.56 -11.63
N PHE A 71 21.94 -14.24 -12.34
CA PHE A 71 20.56 -13.76 -12.52
C PHE A 71 19.75 -13.82 -11.24
N VAL A 72 19.93 -14.87 -10.42
CA VAL A 72 19.27 -15.00 -9.11
C VAL A 72 19.73 -13.89 -8.17
N ASP A 73 21.04 -13.65 -8.07
CA ASP A 73 21.61 -12.59 -7.23
C ASP A 73 21.13 -11.21 -7.70
N ALA A 74 21.15 -10.94 -9.02
CA ALA A 74 20.66 -9.69 -9.58
C ALA A 74 19.18 -9.45 -9.28
N ALA A 75 18.34 -10.49 -9.38
CA ALA A 75 16.92 -10.39 -9.05
C ALA A 75 16.72 -9.98 -7.59
N TRP A 76 17.36 -10.67 -6.64
CA TRP A 76 17.16 -10.42 -5.22
C TRP A 76 17.80 -9.11 -4.75
N ILE A 77 18.98 -8.75 -5.27
CA ILE A 77 19.61 -7.46 -4.97
C ILE A 77 18.73 -6.31 -5.48
N MET A 78 18.15 -6.44 -6.68
CA MET A 78 17.22 -5.44 -7.20
C MET A 78 15.95 -5.34 -6.35
N ALA A 79 15.38 -6.48 -5.92
CA ALA A 79 14.24 -6.50 -4.99
C ALA A 79 14.57 -5.80 -3.65
N LEU A 80 15.79 -5.99 -3.14
CA LEU A 80 16.27 -5.30 -1.93
C LEU A 80 16.48 -3.80 -2.14
N GLY A 81 16.86 -3.38 -3.34
CA GLY A 81 16.87 -1.97 -3.73
C GLY A 81 15.52 -1.27 -3.57
N PHE A 82 14.40 -2.02 -3.60
CA PHE A 82 13.08 -1.46 -3.31
C PHE A 82 12.78 -1.31 -1.81
N VAL A 83 13.57 -1.93 -0.93
CA VAL A 83 13.38 -1.79 0.54
C VAL A 83 13.57 -0.33 0.97
N TYR A 84 14.43 0.45 0.30
CA TYR A 84 14.59 1.88 0.57
C TYR A 84 13.29 2.67 0.35
N VAL A 85 12.63 2.42 -0.77
CA VAL A 85 11.35 3.05 -1.11
C VAL A 85 10.24 2.53 -0.20
N HIS A 86 10.22 1.22 0.06
CA HIS A 86 9.23 0.58 0.92
C HIS A 86 9.30 1.07 2.37
N ALA A 87 10.46 0.99 3.00
CA ALA A 87 10.64 1.36 4.40
C ALA A 87 10.32 2.84 4.63
N SER A 88 10.79 3.73 3.75
CA SER A 88 10.47 5.15 3.81
C SER A 88 8.98 5.42 3.60
N ALA A 89 8.36 4.77 2.60
CA ALA A 89 6.96 4.99 2.30
C ALA A 89 6.03 4.50 3.42
N VAL A 90 6.32 3.32 3.97
CA VAL A 90 5.58 2.72 5.08
C VAL A 90 5.77 3.55 6.35
N LEU A 91 6.98 4.05 6.64
CA LEU A 91 7.22 4.93 7.79
C LEU A 91 6.40 6.23 7.69
N LEU A 92 6.49 6.92 6.55
CA LEU A 92 5.74 8.16 6.32
C LEU A 92 4.23 7.94 6.42
N THR A 93 3.75 6.82 5.89
CA THR A 93 2.33 6.42 6.00
C THR A 93 1.91 6.19 7.45
N GLY A 94 2.73 5.48 8.23
CA GLY A 94 2.47 5.25 9.64
C GLY A 94 2.42 6.54 10.44
N VAL A 95 3.41 7.42 10.24
CA VAL A 95 3.47 8.74 10.89
C VAL A 95 2.27 9.60 10.53
N TYR A 96 1.87 9.62 9.24
CA TYR A 96 0.69 10.36 8.79
C TYR A 96 -0.59 9.88 9.48
N ILE A 97 -0.83 8.56 9.52
CA ILE A 97 -2.03 7.99 10.17
C ILE A 97 -2.06 8.27 11.68
N VAL A 98 -0.90 8.24 12.36
CA VAL A 98 -0.83 8.49 13.81
C VAL A 98 -1.01 9.96 14.16
N ARG A 99 -0.47 10.87 13.33
CA ARG A 99 -0.50 12.33 13.59
C ARG A 99 -1.80 12.98 13.14
N GLU A 100 -2.36 12.56 12.02
CA GLU A 100 -3.55 13.18 11.45
C GLU A 100 -4.81 12.64 12.11
N CYS A 101 -5.42 13.42 13.00
CA CYS A 101 -6.64 13.02 13.71
C CYS A 101 -7.77 12.66 12.74
N ARG A 102 -7.87 13.35 11.60
CA ARG A 102 -8.89 13.09 10.59
C ARG A 102 -8.67 11.79 9.83
N ALA A 103 -7.41 11.46 9.53
CA ALA A 103 -7.06 10.19 8.93
C ALA A 103 -7.44 9.03 9.86
N SER A 104 -7.39 9.25 11.18
CA SER A 104 -7.72 8.24 12.18
C SER A 104 -9.20 7.82 12.22
N GLU A 105 -10.10 8.62 11.65
CA GLU A 105 -11.53 8.28 11.51
C GLU A 105 -11.77 7.17 10.48
N ILE A 106 -10.95 7.15 9.42
CA ILE A 106 -11.07 6.21 8.29
C ILE A 106 -10.06 5.08 8.43
N LEU A 107 -8.80 5.42 8.73
CA LEU A 107 -7.70 4.50 8.92
C LEU A 107 -7.42 4.35 10.43
N PRO A 108 -7.65 3.18 11.04
CA PRO A 108 -7.53 3.05 12.48
C PRO A 108 -6.08 3.25 12.96
N ARG A 109 -5.89 3.83 14.16
CA ARG A 109 -4.55 4.16 14.70
C ARG A 109 -3.61 2.94 14.82
N TRP A 110 -4.15 1.74 15.04
CA TRP A 110 -3.34 0.52 15.07
C TRP A 110 -2.68 0.23 13.73
N LEU A 111 -3.32 0.59 12.61
CA LEU A 111 -2.74 0.45 11.28
C LEU A 111 -1.55 1.40 11.12
N GLY A 112 -1.64 2.62 11.66
CA GLY A 112 -0.53 3.56 11.71
C GLY A 112 0.66 2.99 12.48
N TRP A 113 0.44 2.46 13.69
CA TRP A 113 1.49 1.81 14.48
C TRP A 113 2.07 0.57 13.80
N LEU A 114 1.24 -0.26 13.16
CA LEU A 114 1.70 -1.40 12.37
C LEU A 114 2.67 -0.96 11.27
N ASN A 115 2.35 0.12 10.54
CA ASN A 115 3.25 0.66 9.53
C ASN A 115 4.58 1.13 10.15
N VAL A 116 4.56 1.83 11.29
CA VAL A 116 5.80 2.23 11.98
C VAL A 116 6.65 1.02 12.37
N VAL A 117 6.05 -0.02 12.96
CA VAL A 117 6.75 -1.24 13.36
C VAL A 117 7.35 -1.95 12.15
N VAL A 118 6.58 -2.09 11.07
CA VAL A 118 7.03 -2.74 9.83
C VAL A 118 8.19 -1.97 9.19
N ALA A 119 8.14 -0.64 9.21
CA ALA A 119 9.25 0.18 8.71
C ALA A 119 10.53 -0.04 9.52
N LEU A 120 10.43 -0.12 10.85
CA LEU A 120 11.58 -0.40 11.72
C LEU A 120 12.14 -1.81 11.50
N LEU A 121 11.27 -2.81 11.35
CA LEU A 121 11.66 -4.18 11.03
C LEU A 121 12.24 -4.33 9.62
N SER A 122 11.91 -3.41 8.70
CA SER A 122 12.48 -3.37 7.35
C SER A 122 13.83 -2.64 7.29
N ALA A 123 14.17 -1.86 8.33
CA ALA A 123 15.40 -1.08 8.35
C ALA A 123 16.70 -1.90 8.18
N PRO A 124 16.83 -3.12 8.74
CA PRO A 124 18.01 -3.95 8.52
C PRO A 124 18.19 -4.35 7.04
N GLY A 125 17.10 -4.48 6.27
CA GLY A 125 17.15 -4.76 4.83
C GLY A 125 17.80 -3.63 4.01
N LEU A 126 17.86 -2.40 4.55
CA LEU A 126 18.59 -1.28 3.93
C LEU A 126 20.11 -1.52 3.86
N PHE A 127 20.62 -2.46 4.66
CA PHE A 127 22.03 -2.82 4.69
C PHE A 127 22.30 -4.14 3.97
N ALA A 128 21.31 -4.73 3.30
CA ALA A 128 21.42 -6.04 2.68
C ALA A 128 22.50 -6.12 1.57
N GLY A 129 22.83 -4.98 0.95
CA GLY A 129 23.85 -4.88 -0.09
C GLY A 129 25.26 -4.51 0.39
N THR A 130 25.47 -4.26 1.69
CA THR A 130 26.79 -3.81 2.21
C THR A 130 27.67 -4.97 2.69
N ALA A 131 27.09 -6.17 2.87
CA ALA A 131 27.80 -7.35 3.34
C ALA A 131 27.81 -8.46 2.28
N THR A 132 28.97 -9.09 2.07
CA THR A 132 29.15 -10.22 1.15
C THR A 132 28.97 -11.59 1.82
N SER A 133 28.96 -11.65 3.16
CA SER A 133 28.70 -12.87 3.93
C SER A 133 28.08 -12.55 5.30
N GLY A 134 27.27 -13.48 5.84
CA GLY A 134 26.66 -13.36 7.17
C GLY A 134 25.17 -13.00 7.17
N VAL A 135 24.60 -12.73 8.34
CA VAL A 135 23.14 -12.49 8.52
C VAL A 135 22.59 -11.25 7.81
N LEU A 136 23.48 -10.32 7.43
CA LEU A 136 23.16 -9.08 6.71
C LEU A 136 23.26 -9.21 5.19
N THR A 137 23.54 -10.38 4.62
CA THR A 137 23.51 -10.57 3.17
C THR A 137 22.08 -10.56 2.63
N TRP A 138 21.96 -10.46 1.30
CA TRP A 138 20.67 -10.54 0.62
C TRP A 138 19.89 -11.83 0.91
N ASN A 139 20.57 -12.94 1.20
CA ASN A 139 19.98 -14.22 1.59
C ASN A 139 19.98 -14.43 3.12
N GLY A 140 20.36 -13.43 3.89
CA GLY A 140 20.48 -13.47 5.33
C GLY A 140 19.13 -13.33 6.04
N ILE A 141 19.03 -13.92 7.23
CA ILE A 141 17.80 -13.87 8.05
C ILE A 141 17.45 -12.44 8.44
N VAL A 142 18.43 -11.58 8.70
CA VAL A 142 18.19 -10.21 9.16
C VAL A 142 17.80 -9.29 8.00
N ALA A 143 18.51 -9.39 6.87
CA ALA A 143 18.28 -8.51 5.72
C ALA A 143 17.07 -8.93 4.87
N PHE A 144 16.73 -10.23 4.83
CA PHE A 144 15.62 -10.74 4.02
C PHE A 144 14.52 -11.39 4.86
N GLY A 145 14.89 -12.21 5.85
CA GLY A 145 13.92 -12.96 6.66
C GLY A 145 13.00 -12.04 7.49
N ILE A 146 13.57 -11.09 8.24
CA ILE A 146 12.79 -10.18 9.09
C ILE A 146 11.82 -9.32 8.27
N PRO A 147 12.25 -8.61 7.18
CA PRO A 147 11.31 -7.86 6.35
C PRO A 147 10.23 -8.74 5.71
N SER A 148 10.60 -9.96 5.28
CA SER A 148 9.64 -10.91 4.69
C SER A 148 8.55 -11.30 5.69
N VAL A 149 8.91 -11.59 6.93
CA VAL A 149 7.93 -11.93 7.98
C VAL A 149 7.09 -10.71 8.35
N ALA A 150 7.70 -9.51 8.46
CA ALA A 150 7.00 -8.27 8.77
C ALA A 150 5.99 -7.86 7.69
N PHE A 151 6.25 -8.23 6.44
CA PHE A 151 5.36 -7.95 5.31
C PHE A 151 3.99 -8.64 5.43
N PHE A 152 3.91 -9.85 5.99
CA PHE A 152 2.63 -10.57 6.07
C PHE A 152 1.61 -9.88 7.00
N PRO A 153 1.91 -9.54 8.26
CA PRO A 153 1.01 -8.75 9.10
C PRO A 153 0.63 -7.42 8.47
N TRP A 154 1.58 -6.75 7.81
CA TRP A 154 1.33 -5.50 7.09
C TRP A 154 0.29 -5.68 5.99
N LEU A 155 0.49 -6.65 5.10
CA LEU A 155 -0.41 -6.97 3.99
C LEU A 155 -1.80 -7.36 4.50
N LEU A 156 -1.87 -8.21 5.52
CA LEU A 156 -3.14 -8.64 6.12
C LEU A 156 -3.86 -7.47 6.81
N GLY A 157 -3.12 -6.63 7.54
CA GLY A 157 -3.66 -5.45 8.22
C GLY A 157 -4.27 -4.45 7.24
N TRP A 158 -3.55 -4.12 6.17
CA TRP A 158 -4.07 -3.27 5.11
C TRP A 158 -5.27 -3.90 4.41
N THR A 159 -5.18 -5.16 4.01
CA THR A 159 -6.28 -5.86 3.34
C THR A 159 -7.54 -5.89 4.20
N TYR A 160 -7.40 -6.17 5.50
CA TYR A 160 -8.51 -6.12 6.45
C TYR A 160 -9.16 -4.74 6.52
N VAL A 161 -8.38 -3.66 6.63
CA VAL A 161 -8.90 -2.30 6.69
C VAL A 161 -9.59 -1.89 5.39
N LEU A 162 -9.00 -2.22 4.24
CA LEU A 162 -9.60 -1.93 2.93
C LEU A 162 -10.94 -2.63 2.75
N LEU A 163 -11.01 -3.93 3.08
CA LEU A 163 -12.27 -4.68 3.04
C LEU A 163 -13.30 -4.12 4.03
N ARG A 164 -12.87 -3.67 5.21
CA ARG A 164 -13.75 -3.00 6.19
C ARG A 164 -14.34 -1.71 5.63
N ILE A 165 -13.54 -0.89 4.97
CA ILE A 165 -13.99 0.37 4.35
C ILE A 165 -15.03 0.08 3.27
N GLU A 166 -14.77 -0.88 2.38
CA GLU A 166 -15.71 -1.23 1.30
C GLU A 166 -17.02 -1.83 1.83
N ARG A 167 -16.96 -2.69 2.85
CA ARG A 167 -18.17 -3.24 3.50
C ARG A 167 -19.04 -2.13 4.09
N LEU A 168 -18.44 -1.14 4.76
CA LEU A 168 -19.17 0.00 5.30
C LEU A 168 -19.79 0.88 4.19
N ALA A 169 -19.06 1.09 3.09
CA ALA A 169 -19.56 1.84 1.94
C ALA A 169 -20.79 1.18 1.29
N VAL A 170 -20.78 -0.16 1.14
CA VAL A 170 -21.91 -0.93 0.62
C VAL A 170 -23.12 -0.87 1.57
N GLN A 171 -22.89 -0.96 2.89
CA GLN A 171 -23.96 -0.85 3.89
C GLN A 171 -24.63 0.53 3.90
N CYS A 172 -23.86 1.61 3.82
CA CYS A 172 -24.42 2.97 3.73
C CYS A 172 -25.25 3.16 2.45
N ARG A 173 -24.82 2.59 1.32
CA ARG A 173 -25.56 2.67 0.05
C ARG A 173 -26.87 1.89 0.10
N THR A 174 -26.87 0.71 0.71
CA THR A 174 -28.07 -0.15 0.82
C THR A 174 -29.05 0.32 1.89
N ARG A 175 -28.58 0.95 2.97
CA ARG A 175 -29.42 1.51 4.04
C ARG A 175 -29.94 2.92 3.77
N ALA A 176 -29.35 3.67 2.84
CA ALA A 176 -29.87 4.98 2.46
C ALA A 176 -31.29 4.81 1.89
N PRO A 177 -32.36 5.17 2.63
CA PRO A 177 -33.69 4.95 2.14
C PRO A 177 -34.00 5.99 1.07
N VAL A 178 -34.55 5.54 -0.06
CA VAL A 178 -35.07 6.37 -1.17
C VAL A 178 -36.08 7.43 -0.68
N SER A 179 -36.60 7.30 0.55
CA SER A 179 -37.65 8.13 1.13
C SER A 179 -37.25 9.59 1.46
N HIS A 180 -35.96 9.92 1.58
CA HIS A 180 -35.55 11.32 1.84
C HIS A 180 -35.34 12.17 0.58
N CYS A 181 -35.20 11.56 -0.60
CA CYS A 181 -35.07 12.30 -1.85
C CYS A 181 -36.42 12.82 -2.37
N ALA A 182 -37.53 12.14 -2.04
CA ALA A 182 -38.88 12.59 -2.42
C ALA A 182 -39.40 13.76 -1.57
N LYS A 183 -39.05 13.84 -0.27
CA LYS A 183 -39.53 14.92 0.61
C LYS A 183 -38.74 16.23 0.48
N SER A 184 -37.46 16.21 0.11
CA SER A 184 -36.66 17.44 -0.03
C SER A 184 -36.94 18.21 -1.34
N ARG A 185 -37.35 17.52 -2.41
CA ARG A 185 -37.73 18.16 -3.69
C ARG A 185 -39.07 18.87 -3.63
N SER A 186 -40.00 18.40 -2.79
CA SER A 186 -41.29 19.06 -2.51
C SER A 186 -41.14 20.30 -1.63
N GLN A 187 -40.23 20.30 -0.65
CA GLN A 187 -40.03 21.46 0.24
C GLN A 187 -39.14 22.56 -0.37
N ARG A 188 -38.15 22.22 -1.22
CA ARG A 188 -37.29 23.22 -1.88
C ARG A 188 -37.99 24.08 -2.95
N GLY A 189 -39.15 23.65 -3.45
CA GLY A 189 -39.99 24.46 -4.33
C GLY A 189 -40.74 25.58 -3.60
N ARG A 190 -40.86 25.51 -2.26
CA ARG A 190 -41.69 26.43 -1.47
C ARG A 190 -40.88 27.48 -0.70
N THR A 191 -39.58 27.26 -0.46
CA THR A 191 -38.75 28.12 0.40
C THR A 191 -37.73 29.01 -0.33
N ARG A 192 -37.61 28.94 -1.66
CA ARG A 192 -36.76 29.84 -2.47
C ARG A 192 -37.36 31.25 -2.69
N ARG A 193 -37.98 31.85 -1.67
CA ARG A 193 -38.50 33.24 -1.74
C ARG A 193 -38.09 34.17 -0.61
N GLY A 194 -37.20 33.78 0.29
CA GLY A 194 -36.70 34.71 1.30
C GLY A 194 -35.36 34.26 1.89
N GLU A 195 -34.57 35.25 2.28
CA GLU A 195 -33.40 35.19 3.16
C GLU A 195 -32.03 34.99 2.51
N SER A 196 -31.45 36.16 2.19
CA SER A 196 -30.03 36.44 2.17
C SER A 196 -29.49 36.57 3.60
N ILE A 197 -28.44 35.83 3.96
CA ILE A 197 -27.71 36.03 5.23
C ILE A 197 -26.19 35.99 4.96
N ARG A 198 -25.53 37.04 5.46
CA ARG A 198 -24.08 37.36 5.43
C ARG A 198 -23.24 36.45 6.34
N CYS A 199 -21.97 36.26 5.99
CA CYS A 199 -20.94 35.71 6.88
C CYS A 199 -20.32 36.81 7.75
N PRO A 200 -19.98 36.54 9.03
CA PRO A 200 -19.14 37.43 9.85
C PRO A 200 -17.64 37.09 9.71
N HIS A 201 -16.83 38.13 9.98
CA HIS A 201 -15.37 38.19 9.94
C HIS A 201 -14.66 37.34 10.98
#